data_AF-A0A0B7G1N5-F1
#
_entry.id   AF-A0A0B7G1N5-F1
#
_cell.length_a   1.000
_cell.length_b   1.000
_cell.length_c   1.000
_cell.angle_alpha   90.00
_cell.angle_beta   90.00
_cell.angle_gamma   90.00
#
_symmetry.space_group_name_H-M   'P 1'
#
loop_
_entity.id
_entity.type
_entity.pdbx_description
1 polymer ?
#
loop_
_entity_poly.entity_id
_entity_poly.type
_entity_poly.pdbx_seq_one_letter_code
_entity_poly.pdbx_strand_id
1 'polypeptide(L)'
;MAALSSARELRELKLVSVAFWFDQECQPLNPPISLPKLEHLHLEQMHLNGLDFFLSSIAPGSYQLALNPLEGIFSNYSVAYEEPVDEDRVCEFFKRHKVHKLILWGQRRFFWTTKAGLVRLLQATPSVKTLVMNYYPFNPDTISALKRPPRTTNPKNKLDFPILTRLHIHGAYVELPLAQLKSSLDDAIDSHRIERMEFGGQFVLDQRVPITVPLDESDEVFDWLRRKVPHFTKSLLQFSFAAGDLTFEFASALRLKSHFEPAFLSLTRILSSKIHKNCPRCKPDGYAHTHTCSC
;
A
#
# COMPACT_ATOMS: atom_id res chain seq x y z
N MET A 1 -5.31 20.48 11.41
CA MET A 1 -4.05 21.17 11.06
C MET A 1 -3.43 21.96 12.22
N ALA A 2 -4.20 22.75 12.99
CA ALA A 2 -3.66 23.51 14.14
C ALA A 2 -2.86 22.65 15.14
N ALA A 3 -3.37 21.46 15.50
CA ALA A 3 -2.68 20.53 16.39
C ALA A 3 -1.30 20.06 15.85
N LEU A 4 -1.18 19.86 14.53
CA LEU A 4 0.10 19.53 13.90
C LEU A 4 1.07 20.72 13.95
N SER A 5 0.57 21.95 13.73
CA SER A 5 1.39 23.17 13.78
C SER A 5 2.00 23.44 15.17
N SER A 6 1.30 23.06 16.24
CA SER A 6 1.84 23.15 17.61
C SER A 6 2.84 22.04 17.95
N ALA A 7 2.89 20.95 17.19
CA ALA A 7 3.65 19.74 17.53
C ALA A 7 5.10 19.78 17.00
N ARG A 8 5.88 20.79 17.42
CA ARG A 8 7.26 21.00 16.94
C ARG A 8 8.24 19.87 17.29
N GLU A 9 7.91 19.09 18.33
CA GLU A 9 8.69 17.96 18.83
C GLU A 9 8.27 16.62 18.20
N LEU A 10 7.30 16.62 17.28
CA LEU A 10 6.79 15.42 16.65
C LEU A 10 7.87 14.76 15.79
N ARG A 11 8.24 13.53 16.15
CA ARG A 11 9.22 12.71 15.40
C ARG A 11 8.58 11.73 14.43
N GLU A 12 7.38 11.24 14.76
CA GLU A 12 6.68 10.25 13.97
C GLU A 12 5.24 10.67 13.76
N LEU A 13 4.79 10.65 12.51
CA LEU A 13 3.40 10.88 12.15
C LEU A 13 2.92 9.72 11.29
N LYS A 14 1.89 9.02 11.76
CA LYS A 14 1.21 7.95 11.04
C LYS A 14 -0.25 8.32 10.82
N LEU A 15 -0.65 8.38 9.57
CA LEU A 15 -2.04 8.61 9.15
C LEU A 15 -2.51 7.40 8.34
N VAL A 16 -3.58 6.77 8.81
CA VAL A 16 -4.18 5.59 8.19
C VAL A 16 -5.66 5.89 7.98
N SER A 17 -6.14 5.69 6.76
CA SER A 17 -7.57 5.79 6.42
C SER A 17 -8.16 7.15 6.83
N VAL A 18 -7.51 8.23 6.39
CA VAL A 18 -7.98 9.59 6.66
C VAL A 18 -8.82 10.06 5.49
N ALA A 19 -10.09 10.35 5.78
CA ALA A 19 -10.96 11.05 4.85
C ALA A 19 -10.72 12.56 4.96
N PHE A 20 -10.50 13.20 3.82
CA PHE A 20 -10.50 14.66 3.70
C PHE A 20 -11.84 15.09 3.14
N TRP A 21 -12.48 16.05 3.80
CA TRP A 21 -13.70 16.68 3.31
C TRP A 21 -13.29 17.99 2.66
N PHE A 22 -13.30 18.02 1.33
CA PHE A 22 -12.93 19.18 0.55
C PHE A 22 -14.20 19.90 0.10
N ASP A 23 -14.68 20.88 0.86
CA ASP A 23 -15.91 21.62 0.50
C ASP A 23 -15.72 22.52 -0.75
N GLN A 24 -14.48 22.88 -1.09
CA GLN A 24 -14.05 23.68 -2.26
C GLN A 24 -12.62 23.29 -2.69
N GLU A 25 -12.03 23.93 -3.71
CA GLU A 25 -10.60 23.80 -4.07
C GLU A 25 -9.72 24.06 -2.84
N CYS A 26 -9.36 23.01 -2.10
CA CYS A 26 -8.55 23.15 -0.91
C CYS A 26 -7.11 23.44 -1.32
N GLN A 27 -6.75 24.71 -1.21
CA GLN A 27 -5.38 25.14 -1.38
C GLN A 27 -4.54 24.65 -0.19
N PRO A 28 -3.33 24.11 -0.44
CA PRO A 28 -2.38 23.78 0.61
C PRO A 28 -2.15 24.97 1.55
N LEU A 29 -1.80 24.69 2.80
CA LEU A 29 -1.53 25.75 3.78
C LEU A 29 -0.39 26.65 3.30
N ASN A 30 -0.61 27.96 3.40
CA ASN A 30 0.42 28.98 3.17
C ASN A 30 0.48 29.92 4.39
N PRO A 31 1.56 29.85 5.20
CA PRO A 31 2.76 29.01 5.03
C PRO A 31 2.51 27.53 5.38
N PRO A 32 3.31 26.59 4.81
CA PRO A 32 3.27 25.18 5.20
C PRO A 32 3.61 24.96 6.67
N ILE A 33 3.11 23.85 7.25
CA ILE A 33 3.39 23.48 8.64
C ILE A 33 4.84 23.03 8.78
N SER A 34 5.59 23.71 9.66
CA SER A 34 6.95 23.30 10.01
C SER A 34 6.95 22.21 11.08
N LEU A 35 7.52 21.04 10.75
CA LEU A 35 7.73 19.91 11.67
C LEU A 35 9.23 19.58 11.74
N PRO A 36 10.05 20.40 12.42
CA PRO A 36 11.50 20.35 12.30
C PRO A 36 12.14 19.07 12.85
N LYS A 37 11.48 18.37 13.78
CA LYS A 37 11.96 17.11 14.36
C LYS A 37 11.33 15.87 13.72
N LEU A 38 10.55 16.03 12.66
CA LEU A 38 9.91 14.89 12.01
C LEU A 38 10.97 14.00 11.36
N GLU A 39 11.01 12.74 11.77
CA GLU A 39 11.91 11.71 11.27
C GLU A 39 11.16 10.75 10.34
N HIS A 40 9.90 10.41 10.66
CA HIS A 40 9.10 9.45 9.90
C HIS A 40 7.69 9.95 9.63
N LEU A 41 7.28 9.90 8.37
CA LEU A 41 5.92 10.17 7.93
C LEU A 41 5.36 8.93 7.23
N HIS A 42 4.25 8.38 7.72
CA HIS A 42 3.59 7.23 7.12
C HIS A 42 2.15 7.58 6.74
N LEU A 43 1.82 7.41 5.45
CA LEU A 43 0.49 7.66 4.91
C LEU A 43 -0.07 6.39 4.24
N GLU A 44 -1.32 6.09 4.56
CA GLU A 44 -2.02 4.89 4.09
C GLU A 44 -3.49 5.22 3.79
N GLN A 45 -4.03 4.60 2.73
CA GLN A 45 -5.46 4.68 2.37
C GLN A 45 -5.96 6.12 2.21
N MET A 46 -5.36 6.88 1.29
CA MET A 46 -5.78 8.23 0.97
C MET A 46 -5.99 8.38 -0.54
N HIS A 47 -6.89 9.29 -0.90
CA HIS A 47 -7.11 9.73 -2.28
C HIS A 47 -5.90 10.49 -2.81
N LEU A 48 -5.70 10.53 -4.13
CA LEU A 48 -4.52 11.17 -4.72
C LEU A 48 -4.44 12.66 -4.34
N ASN A 49 -5.53 13.40 -4.51
CA ASN A 49 -5.61 14.80 -4.10
C ASN A 49 -5.44 15.01 -2.59
N GLY A 50 -5.92 14.08 -1.77
CA GLY A 50 -5.69 14.08 -0.32
C GLY A 50 -4.21 13.97 0.05
N LEU A 51 -3.49 13.06 -0.61
CA LEU A 51 -2.04 12.92 -0.44
C LEU A 51 -1.30 14.17 -0.88
N ASP A 52 -1.61 14.69 -2.06
CA ASP A 52 -0.96 15.88 -2.65
C ASP A 52 -1.18 17.11 -1.76
N PHE A 53 -2.42 17.34 -1.30
CA PHE A 53 -2.76 18.41 -0.37
C PHE A 53 -2.00 18.29 0.95
N PHE A 54 -2.01 17.09 1.55
CA PHE A 54 -1.40 16.87 2.85
C PHE A 54 0.12 17.04 2.81
N LEU A 55 0.78 16.45 1.81
CA LEU A 55 2.23 16.56 1.62
C LEU A 55 2.64 18.00 1.28
N SER A 56 1.82 18.73 0.51
CA SER A 56 2.05 20.15 0.22
C SER A 56 1.83 21.07 1.43
N SER A 57 1.04 20.63 2.41
CA SER A 57 0.75 21.39 3.63
C SER A 57 1.80 21.23 4.72
N ILE A 58 2.80 20.35 4.53
CA ILE A 58 3.95 20.18 5.43
C ILE A 58 5.18 20.74 4.73
N ALA A 59 5.94 21.58 5.45
CA ALA A 59 7.19 22.11 4.93
C ALA A 59 8.15 20.96 4.57
N PRO A 60 8.82 21.00 3.40
CA PRO A 60 9.80 20.00 3.03
C PRO A 60 10.86 19.82 4.13
N GLY A 61 11.20 18.56 4.43
CA GLY A 61 12.13 18.22 5.51
C GLY A 61 12.94 16.97 5.20
N SER A 62 13.74 16.54 6.18
CA SER A 62 14.59 15.34 6.09
C SER A 62 13.87 14.04 6.48
N TYR A 63 12.57 14.09 6.72
CA TYR A 63 11.80 12.93 7.16
C TYR A 63 11.76 11.84 6.07
N GLN A 64 11.63 10.60 6.52
CA GLN A 64 11.44 9.45 5.66
C GLN A 64 9.94 9.24 5.41
N LEU A 65 9.54 9.37 4.16
CA LEU A 65 8.16 9.11 3.73
C LEU A 65 7.93 7.63 3.42
N ALA A 66 6.96 7.03 4.10
CA ALA A 66 6.41 5.71 3.81
C ALA A 66 5.00 5.83 3.25
N LEU A 67 4.75 5.27 2.07
CA LEU A 67 3.43 5.27 1.44
C LEU A 67 2.90 3.84 1.26
N ASN A 68 1.65 3.62 1.67
CA ASN A 68 0.84 2.46 1.30
C ASN A 68 -0.33 2.92 0.40
N PRO A 69 -0.09 3.12 -0.91
CA PRO A 69 -1.14 3.41 -1.87
C PRO A 69 -2.09 2.20 -1.98
N LEU A 70 -3.29 2.33 -1.44
CA LEU A 70 -4.40 1.41 -1.70
C LEU A 70 -5.32 2.00 -2.77
N GLU A 71 -6.51 1.45 -2.95
CA GLU A 71 -7.43 1.79 -4.04
C GLU A 71 -7.74 3.29 -4.16
N GLY A 72 -7.81 4.01 -3.04
CA GLY A 72 -8.08 5.45 -3.06
C GLY A 72 -7.12 6.27 -3.92
N ILE A 73 -5.88 5.82 -4.17
CA ILE A 73 -4.95 6.59 -5.01
C ILE A 73 -5.43 6.70 -6.47
N PHE A 74 -6.36 5.85 -6.90
CA PHE A 74 -6.97 5.86 -8.22
C PHE A 74 -8.21 6.74 -8.32
N SER A 75 -8.50 7.53 -7.27
CA SER A 75 -9.56 8.52 -7.29
C SER A 75 -9.13 9.82 -6.63
N ASN A 76 -9.72 10.92 -7.09
CA ASN A 76 -9.77 12.17 -6.36
C ASN A 76 -11.08 12.24 -5.61
N TYR A 77 -11.02 12.61 -4.34
CA TYR A 77 -12.23 12.88 -3.58
C TYR A 77 -12.78 14.26 -3.94
N SER A 78 -14.03 14.33 -4.36
CA SER A 78 -14.80 15.56 -4.54
C SER A 78 -16.20 15.39 -3.95
N VAL A 79 -16.79 16.48 -3.44
CA VAL A 79 -18.13 16.48 -2.81
C VAL A 79 -19.21 15.92 -3.72
N ALA A 80 -19.04 16.09 -5.04
CA ALA A 80 -20.05 15.71 -6.02
C ALA A 80 -19.90 14.27 -6.54
N TYR A 81 -18.68 13.76 -6.67
CA TYR A 81 -18.37 12.42 -7.18
C TYR A 81 -16.88 12.08 -7.03
N GLU A 82 -16.54 10.80 -7.03
CA GLU A 82 -15.15 10.36 -7.16
C GLU A 82 -14.70 10.47 -8.62
N GLU A 83 -13.68 11.28 -8.88
CA GLU A 83 -13.08 11.39 -10.22
C GLU A 83 -11.98 10.32 -10.35
N PRO A 84 -12.04 9.44 -11.36
CA PRO A 84 -11.00 8.45 -11.57
C PRO A 84 -9.66 9.12 -11.93
N VAL A 85 -8.59 8.54 -11.43
CA VAL A 85 -7.21 8.98 -11.68
C VAL A 85 -6.52 7.89 -12.48
N ASP A 86 -5.96 8.27 -13.63
CA ASP A 86 -5.17 7.36 -14.46
C ASP A 86 -3.79 7.03 -13.85
N GLU A 87 -3.16 6.00 -14.39
CA GLU A 87 -1.85 5.53 -13.94
C GLU A 87 -0.74 6.58 -14.14
N ASP A 88 -0.90 7.47 -15.11
CA ASP A 88 0.07 8.49 -15.48
C ASP A 88 0.16 9.53 -14.37
N ARG A 89 -0.98 10.04 -13.91
CA ARG A 89 -1.12 10.96 -12.78
C ARG A 89 -0.58 10.35 -11.49
N VAL A 90 -0.83 9.06 -11.24
CA VAL A 90 -0.26 8.36 -10.09
C VAL A 90 1.27 8.34 -10.17
N CYS A 91 1.83 7.98 -11.33
CA CYS A 91 3.28 7.99 -11.54
C CYS A 91 3.88 9.40 -11.43
N GLU A 92 3.20 10.43 -11.92
CA GLU A 92 3.63 11.82 -11.76
C GLU A 92 3.67 12.25 -10.30
N PHE A 93 2.67 11.89 -9.51
CA PHE A 93 2.67 12.12 -8.07
C PHE A 93 3.90 11.50 -7.41
N PHE A 94 4.22 10.24 -7.73
CA PHE A 94 5.40 9.57 -7.20
C PHE A 94 6.72 10.23 -7.63
N LYS A 95 6.81 10.73 -8.87
CA LYS A 95 7.99 11.47 -9.35
C LYS A 95 8.22 12.78 -8.59
N ARG A 96 7.14 13.45 -8.17
CA ARG A 96 7.22 14.72 -7.41
C ARG A 96 7.61 14.53 -5.95
N HIS A 97 7.38 13.35 -5.38
CA HIS A 97 7.55 13.11 -3.94
C HIS A 97 8.67 12.12 -3.63
N LYS A 98 9.51 12.47 -2.66
CA LYS A 98 10.62 11.61 -2.22
C LYS A 98 10.14 10.49 -1.29
N VAL A 99 9.64 9.41 -1.86
CA VAL A 99 9.18 8.21 -1.14
C VAL A 99 10.36 7.32 -0.77
N HIS A 100 10.52 7.03 0.52
CA HIS A 100 11.63 6.19 1.03
C HIS A 100 11.22 4.72 1.18
N LYS A 101 9.97 4.49 1.59
CA LYS A 101 9.37 3.16 1.73
C LYS A 101 8.06 3.09 0.95
N LEU A 102 7.97 2.12 0.05
CA LEU A 102 6.77 1.87 -0.75
C LEU A 102 6.17 0.52 -0.34
N ILE A 103 4.88 0.51 -0.05
CA ILE A 103 4.13 -0.68 0.38
C ILE A 103 3.05 -0.93 -0.66
N LEU A 104 3.10 -2.08 -1.32
CA LEU A 104 2.21 -2.44 -2.42
C LEU A 104 1.42 -3.70 -2.10
N TRP A 105 0.22 -3.79 -2.68
CA TRP A 105 -0.69 -4.93 -2.52
C TRP A 105 -1.00 -5.57 -3.87
N GLY A 106 -0.88 -6.90 -3.95
CA GLY A 106 -1.04 -7.68 -5.18
C GLY A 106 -2.41 -8.31 -5.41
N GLN A 107 -3.31 -8.30 -4.43
CA GLN A 107 -4.65 -8.91 -4.52
C GLN A 107 -5.67 -8.10 -5.34
N ARG A 108 -5.33 -6.88 -5.75
CA ARG A 108 -6.21 -5.98 -6.49
C ARG A 108 -5.64 -5.80 -7.89
N ARG A 109 -6.50 -5.59 -8.90
CA ARG A 109 -6.09 -5.34 -10.30
C ARG A 109 -5.45 -3.96 -10.47
N PHE A 110 -4.56 -3.58 -9.57
CA PHE A 110 -3.76 -2.37 -9.68
C PHE A 110 -2.75 -2.52 -10.80
N PHE A 111 -2.44 -1.45 -11.52
CA PHE A 111 -1.52 -1.54 -12.66
C PHE A 111 -0.15 -2.10 -12.28
N TRP A 112 0.31 -1.81 -11.06
CA TRP A 112 1.57 -2.29 -10.49
C TRP A 112 1.56 -3.78 -10.06
N THR A 113 0.49 -4.53 -10.33
CA THR A 113 0.53 -6.01 -10.24
C THR A 113 1.00 -6.65 -11.54
N THR A 114 1.02 -5.90 -12.65
CA THR A 114 1.63 -6.34 -13.90
C THR A 114 3.12 -6.02 -13.90
N LYS A 115 3.90 -6.78 -14.68
CA LYS A 115 5.32 -6.49 -14.90
C LYS A 115 5.56 -5.06 -15.40
N ALA A 116 4.82 -4.64 -16.43
CA ALA A 116 4.97 -3.31 -17.03
C ALA A 116 4.64 -2.20 -16.04
N GLY A 117 3.53 -2.34 -15.31
CA GLY A 117 3.13 -1.34 -14.33
C GLY A 117 4.05 -1.28 -13.10
N LEU A 118 4.56 -2.41 -12.62
CA LEU A 118 5.51 -2.42 -11.51
C LEU A 118 6.84 -1.76 -11.91
N VAL A 119 7.36 -2.06 -13.10
CA VAL A 119 8.56 -1.37 -13.64
C VAL A 119 8.30 0.14 -13.73
N ARG A 120 7.17 0.55 -14.29
CA ARG A 120 6.79 1.96 -14.43
C ARG A 120 6.71 2.68 -13.08
N LEU A 121 6.10 2.05 -12.08
CA LEU A 121 6.00 2.61 -10.72
C LEU A 121 7.37 2.71 -10.04
N LEU A 122 8.21 1.69 -10.16
CA LEU A 122 9.58 1.73 -9.63
C LEU A 122 10.39 2.83 -10.31
N GLN A 123 10.22 3.03 -11.63
CA GLN A 123 10.86 4.14 -12.32
C GLN A 123 10.39 5.52 -11.83
N ALA A 124 9.12 5.63 -11.44
CA ALA A 124 8.57 6.84 -10.84
C ALA A 124 9.04 7.07 -9.39
N THR A 125 9.68 6.09 -8.74
CA THR A 125 10.06 6.13 -7.32
C THR A 125 11.56 5.87 -7.07
N PRO A 126 12.48 6.61 -7.71
CA PRO A 126 13.92 6.32 -7.64
C PRO A 126 14.53 6.49 -6.24
N SER A 127 13.85 7.17 -5.33
CA SER A 127 14.30 7.38 -3.95
C SER A 127 13.95 6.24 -2.98
N VAL A 128 13.14 5.26 -3.42
CA VAL A 128 12.72 4.13 -2.59
C VAL A 128 13.93 3.25 -2.26
N LYS A 129 14.08 2.94 -0.97
CA LYS A 129 15.08 2.01 -0.44
C LYS A 129 14.44 0.74 0.12
N THR A 130 13.19 0.84 0.58
CA THR A 130 12.43 -0.28 1.14
C THR A 130 11.19 -0.52 0.30
N LEU A 131 11.11 -1.69 -0.31
CA LEU A 131 9.90 -2.16 -0.99
C LEU A 131 9.25 -3.25 -0.14
N VAL A 132 7.95 -3.09 0.10
CA VAL A 132 7.10 -4.11 0.74
C VAL A 132 6.05 -4.55 -0.28
N MET A 133 5.98 -5.85 -0.55
CA MET A 133 5.06 -6.48 -1.49
C MET A 133 4.17 -7.45 -0.73
N ASN A 134 2.92 -7.06 -0.50
CA ASN A 134 1.93 -7.85 0.21
C ASN A 134 1.05 -8.60 -0.79
N TYR A 135 0.93 -9.91 -0.63
CA TYR A 135 0.03 -10.77 -1.41
C TYR A 135 0.22 -10.64 -2.92
N TYR A 136 1.48 -10.55 -3.35
CA TYR A 136 1.83 -10.47 -4.76
C TYR A 136 1.87 -11.85 -5.41
N PRO A 137 1.49 -11.97 -6.71
CA PRO A 137 1.89 -13.12 -7.50
C PRO A 137 3.42 -13.16 -7.55
N PHE A 138 4.00 -14.25 -7.06
CA PHE A 138 5.44 -14.45 -7.01
C PHE A 138 5.83 -15.45 -8.10
N ASN A 139 6.12 -14.87 -9.26
CA ASN A 139 6.39 -15.58 -10.51
C ASN A 139 7.52 -14.87 -11.29
N PRO A 140 7.98 -15.43 -12.42
CA PRO A 140 9.10 -14.86 -13.18
C PRO A 140 8.85 -13.41 -13.62
N ASP A 141 7.61 -13.04 -13.93
CA ASP A 141 7.29 -11.69 -14.38
C ASP A 141 7.44 -10.67 -13.26
N THR A 142 6.84 -10.91 -12.09
CA THR A 142 6.99 -10.04 -10.91
C THR A 142 8.46 -9.94 -10.49
N ILE A 143 9.20 -11.05 -10.45
CA ILE A 143 10.61 -11.04 -10.07
C ILE A 143 11.45 -10.26 -11.09
N SER A 144 11.20 -10.45 -12.39
CA SER A 144 11.92 -9.73 -13.44
C SER A 144 11.63 -8.22 -13.43
N ALA A 145 10.45 -7.80 -13.00
CA ALA A 145 10.10 -6.40 -12.83
C ALA A 145 10.89 -5.71 -11.71
N LEU A 146 11.38 -6.47 -10.73
CA LEU A 146 12.26 -5.97 -9.69
C LEU A 146 13.69 -5.79 -10.18
N LYS A 147 14.13 -6.49 -11.23
CA LYS A 147 15.52 -6.40 -11.71
C LYS A 147 15.81 -4.99 -12.23
N ARG A 148 16.88 -4.37 -11.74
CA ARG A 148 17.30 -3.06 -12.27
C ARG A 148 17.70 -3.15 -13.74
N PRO A 149 17.26 -2.19 -14.57
CA PRO A 149 17.75 -2.11 -15.94
C PRO A 149 19.27 -1.85 -15.93
N PRO A 150 20.01 -2.40 -16.92
CA PRO A 150 21.44 -2.14 -17.04
C PRO A 150 21.72 -0.64 -17.06
N ARG A 151 22.78 -0.20 -16.37
CA ARG A 151 23.22 1.19 -16.47
C ARG A 151 23.63 1.47 -17.92
N THR A 152 22.89 2.31 -18.61
CA THR A 152 23.30 2.80 -19.91
C THR A 152 24.52 3.69 -19.74
N THR A 153 25.53 3.51 -20.58
CA THR A 153 26.70 4.41 -20.65
C THR A 153 26.34 5.81 -21.15
N ASN A 154 25.18 5.94 -21.80
CA ASN A 154 24.65 7.24 -22.21
C ASN A 154 23.97 7.94 -21.01
N PRO A 155 24.52 9.05 -20.50
CA PRO A 155 23.95 9.79 -19.38
C PRO A 155 22.56 10.38 -19.67
N LYS A 156 22.17 10.51 -20.95
CA LYS A 156 20.83 10.96 -21.35
C LYS A 156 19.74 9.89 -21.18
N ASN A 157 20.12 8.61 -21.05
CA ASN A 157 19.20 7.47 -20.93
C ASN A 157 19.28 6.82 -19.54
N LYS A 158 19.69 7.56 -18.51
CA LYS A 158 19.70 7.05 -17.15
C LYS A 158 18.27 6.78 -16.72
N LEU A 159 17.84 5.52 -16.80
CA LEU A 159 16.58 5.10 -16.22
C LEU A 159 16.66 5.30 -14.72
N ASP A 160 15.88 6.24 -14.23
CA ASP A 160 15.63 6.42 -12.81
C ASP A 160 14.94 5.14 -12.32
N PHE A 161 15.61 4.41 -11.43
CA PHE A 161 15.11 3.17 -10.84
C PHE A 161 15.70 3.03 -9.44
N PRO A 162 14.94 2.60 -8.43
CA PRO A 162 15.38 2.55 -7.05
C PRO A 162 16.56 1.62 -6.86
N ILE A 163 17.38 1.91 -5.84
CA ILE A 163 18.37 0.99 -5.31
C ILE A 163 17.82 0.50 -3.97
N LEU A 164 17.05 -0.58 -4.03
CA LEU A 164 16.48 -1.23 -2.86
C LEU A 164 17.60 -1.77 -1.97
N THR A 165 17.55 -1.48 -0.68
CA THR A 165 18.38 -2.15 0.33
C THR A 165 17.56 -3.13 1.16
N ARG A 166 16.23 -2.99 1.13
CA ARG A 166 15.28 -3.82 1.88
C ARG A 166 14.14 -4.27 0.98
N LEU A 167 13.93 -5.58 0.91
CA LEU A 167 12.82 -6.20 0.18
C LEU A 167 12.01 -7.08 1.12
N HIS A 168 10.75 -6.72 1.33
CA HIS A 168 9.84 -7.48 2.17
C HIS A 168 8.73 -8.04 1.30
N ILE A 169 8.56 -9.35 1.31
CA ILE A 169 7.53 -10.06 0.56
C ILE A 169 6.72 -10.87 1.57
N HIS A 170 5.45 -10.51 1.71
CA HIS A 170 4.54 -11.10 2.69
C HIS A 170 3.34 -11.72 2.00
N GLY A 171 2.97 -12.94 2.39
CA GLY A 171 1.78 -13.62 1.84
C GLY A 171 1.83 -13.83 0.32
N ALA A 172 3.02 -13.92 -0.29
CA ALA A 172 3.18 -14.11 -1.73
C ALA A 172 2.45 -15.37 -2.24
N TYR A 173 1.86 -15.28 -3.42
CA TYR A 173 1.27 -16.41 -4.14
C TYR A 173 2.32 -17.00 -5.07
N VAL A 174 2.96 -18.09 -4.64
CA VAL A 174 4.04 -18.75 -5.39
C VAL A 174 3.42 -19.71 -6.40
N GLU A 175 3.62 -19.44 -7.70
CA GLU A 175 3.00 -20.19 -8.80
C GLU A 175 3.88 -21.31 -9.35
N LEU A 176 5.19 -21.25 -9.10
CA LEU A 176 6.18 -22.23 -9.56
C LEU A 176 7.06 -22.67 -8.40
N PRO A 177 7.60 -23.90 -8.41
CA PRO A 177 8.54 -24.35 -7.39
C PRO A 177 9.68 -23.33 -7.20
N LEU A 178 10.03 -23.02 -5.95
CA LEU A 178 10.98 -21.95 -5.64
C LEU A 178 12.33 -22.13 -6.34
N ALA A 179 12.79 -23.38 -6.50
CA ALA A 179 14.01 -23.71 -7.22
C ALA A 179 14.04 -23.16 -8.65
N GLN A 180 12.89 -23.10 -9.33
CA GLN A 180 12.78 -22.55 -10.70
C GLN A 180 12.84 -21.02 -10.73
N LEU A 181 12.45 -20.36 -9.63
CA LEU A 181 12.47 -18.90 -9.49
C LEU A 181 13.84 -18.37 -9.04
N LYS A 182 14.70 -19.26 -8.51
CA LYS A 182 15.98 -18.93 -7.89
C LYS A 182 16.88 -18.07 -8.78
N SER A 183 17.05 -18.40 -10.06
CA SER A 183 17.93 -17.64 -10.96
C SER A 183 17.43 -16.21 -11.20
N SER A 184 16.12 -16.03 -11.44
CA SER A 184 15.54 -14.69 -11.60
C SER A 184 15.61 -13.88 -10.30
N LEU A 185 15.43 -14.55 -9.16
CA LEU A 185 15.52 -13.92 -7.85
C LEU A 185 16.95 -13.49 -7.51
N ASP A 186 17.95 -14.32 -7.87
CA ASP A 186 19.37 -14.00 -7.72
C ASP A 186 19.74 -12.73 -8.49
N ASP A 187 19.32 -12.67 -9.77
CA ASP A 187 19.50 -11.50 -10.62
C ASP A 187 18.88 -10.23 -10.02
N ALA A 188 17.66 -10.33 -9.48
CA ALA A 188 16.97 -9.20 -8.85
C ALA A 188 17.72 -8.72 -7.59
N ILE A 189 18.10 -9.66 -6.71
CA ILE A 189 18.86 -9.37 -5.48
C ILE A 189 20.19 -8.68 -5.80
N ASP A 190 20.96 -9.23 -6.74
CA ASP A 190 22.28 -8.71 -7.12
C ASP A 190 22.21 -7.34 -7.78
N SER A 191 21.15 -7.07 -8.53
CA SER A 191 20.96 -5.77 -9.17
C SER A 191 20.85 -4.63 -8.16
N HIS A 192 20.34 -4.91 -6.95
CA HIS A 192 20.05 -3.93 -5.90
C HIS A 192 21.04 -3.89 -4.75
N ARG A 193 21.81 -4.97 -4.51
CA ARG A 193 22.59 -5.18 -3.27
C ARG A 193 21.69 -5.21 -2.04
N ILE A 194 20.68 -6.07 -2.06
CA ILE A 194 19.73 -6.23 -0.95
C ILE A 194 20.49 -6.64 0.33
N GLU A 195 20.33 -5.85 1.40
CA GLU A 195 20.95 -6.08 2.70
C GLU A 195 20.01 -6.83 3.65
N ARG A 196 18.70 -6.54 3.54
CA ARG A 196 17.65 -7.16 4.34
C ARG A 196 16.55 -7.70 3.45
N MET A 197 16.16 -8.94 3.69
CA MET A 197 15.05 -9.54 2.98
C MET A 197 14.15 -10.31 3.94
N GLU A 198 12.85 -10.10 3.80
CA GLU A 198 11.83 -10.93 4.41
C GLU A 198 11.02 -11.60 3.31
N PHE A 199 10.86 -12.92 3.39
CA PHE A 199 10.12 -13.68 2.38
C PHE A 199 9.18 -14.67 3.05
N GLY A 200 7.90 -14.58 2.70
CA GLY A 200 6.86 -15.51 3.12
C GLY A 200 5.73 -15.52 2.12
N GLY A 201 5.10 -16.68 1.98
CA GLY A 201 4.07 -16.91 0.99
C GLY A 201 3.47 -18.30 1.11
N GLN A 202 2.68 -18.63 0.11
CA GLN A 202 1.97 -19.90 -0.02
C GLN A 202 2.09 -20.37 -1.47
N PHE A 203 2.19 -21.68 -1.67
CA PHE A 203 2.18 -22.27 -3.00
C PHE A 203 0.75 -22.40 -3.51
N VAL A 204 0.50 -21.98 -4.74
CA VAL A 204 -0.83 -22.06 -5.38
C VAL A 204 -0.97 -23.43 -6.05
N LEU A 205 -1.89 -24.26 -5.57
CA LEU A 205 -2.16 -25.59 -6.15
C LEU A 205 -3.08 -25.51 -7.36
N ASP A 206 -4.08 -24.64 -7.31
CA ASP A 206 -5.03 -24.39 -8.39
C ASP A 206 -5.27 -22.89 -8.49
N GLN A 207 -5.19 -22.34 -9.70
CA GLN A 207 -5.45 -20.92 -9.97
C GLN A 207 -6.95 -20.62 -10.14
N ARG A 208 -7.78 -21.65 -10.39
CA ARG A 208 -9.23 -21.52 -10.60
C ARG A 208 -9.99 -21.48 -9.28
N VAL A 209 -9.49 -22.24 -8.30
CA VAL A 209 -9.97 -22.24 -6.91
C VAL A 209 -8.75 -21.95 -6.06
N PRO A 210 -8.67 -20.85 -5.30
CA PRO A 210 -7.46 -20.43 -4.60
C PRO A 210 -7.15 -21.34 -3.41
N ILE A 211 -6.81 -22.59 -3.70
CA ILE A 211 -6.32 -23.58 -2.77
C ILE A 211 -4.82 -23.34 -2.71
N THR A 212 -4.38 -22.88 -1.55
CA THR A 212 -2.97 -22.66 -1.28
C THR A 212 -2.49 -23.58 -0.18
N VAL A 213 -1.21 -23.95 -0.24
CA VAL A 213 -0.54 -24.66 0.84
C VAL A 213 0.64 -23.84 1.34
N PRO A 214 1.02 -23.96 2.63
CA PRO A 214 2.25 -23.35 3.12
C PRO A 214 3.46 -23.76 2.27
N LEU A 215 4.39 -22.84 2.06
CA LEU A 215 5.68 -23.18 1.46
C LEU A 215 6.43 -24.17 2.36
N ASP A 216 7.14 -25.12 1.76
CA ASP A 216 8.02 -26.01 2.51
C ASP A 216 9.12 -25.20 3.18
N GLU A 217 9.11 -25.15 4.51
CA GLU A 217 10.11 -24.43 5.27
C GLU A 217 11.51 -25.04 5.11
N SER A 218 11.62 -26.29 4.70
CA SER A 218 12.89 -26.98 4.47
C SER A 218 13.39 -26.83 3.03
N ASP A 219 12.70 -26.04 2.20
CA ASP A 219 13.12 -25.80 0.82
C ASP A 219 14.53 -25.17 0.76
N GLU A 220 15.40 -25.76 -0.05
CA GLU A 220 16.80 -25.36 -0.20
C GLU A 220 16.99 -23.89 -0.64
N VAL A 221 15.97 -23.28 -1.25
CA VAL A 221 15.98 -21.86 -1.63
C VAL A 221 16.00 -20.98 -0.38
N PHE A 222 15.37 -21.38 0.73
CA PHE A 222 15.46 -20.61 1.97
C PHE A 222 16.87 -20.63 2.56
N ASP A 223 17.56 -21.76 2.49
CA ASP A 223 18.95 -21.87 2.94
C ASP A 223 19.92 -21.13 2.01
N TRP A 224 19.62 -21.08 0.71
CA TRP A 224 20.33 -20.23 -0.22
C TRP A 224 20.10 -18.74 0.08
N LEU A 225 18.86 -18.30 0.29
CA LEU A 225 18.54 -16.90 0.65
C LEU A 225 19.24 -16.48 1.93
N ARG A 226 19.28 -17.36 2.93
CA ARG A 226 19.96 -17.12 4.22
C ARG A 226 21.47 -16.92 4.08
N ARG A 227 22.09 -17.52 3.05
CA ARG A 227 23.51 -17.32 2.70
C ARG A 227 23.74 -16.11 1.79
N LYS A 228 22.78 -15.82 0.89
CA LYS A 228 22.89 -14.76 -0.12
C LYS A 228 22.63 -13.36 0.47
N VAL A 229 21.63 -13.22 1.35
CA VAL A 229 21.20 -11.93 1.91
C VAL A 229 21.62 -11.82 3.38
N PRO A 230 22.40 -10.79 3.78
CA PRO A 230 22.97 -10.67 5.13
C PRO A 230 21.95 -10.75 6.27
N HIS A 231 20.78 -10.13 6.09
CA HIS A 231 19.69 -10.14 7.06
C HIS A 231 18.43 -10.73 6.45
N PHE A 232 18.49 -12.03 6.16
CA PHE A 232 17.34 -12.80 5.69
C PHE A 232 16.47 -13.28 6.85
N THR A 233 15.15 -13.17 6.72
CA THR A 233 14.19 -13.76 7.65
C THR A 233 13.00 -14.35 6.88
N LYS A 234 12.47 -15.48 7.34
CA LYS A 234 11.21 -16.02 6.83
C LYS A 234 10.04 -15.24 7.43
N SER A 235 9.08 -14.84 6.60
CA SER A 235 7.87 -14.16 7.07
C SER A 235 6.78 -15.19 7.39
N LEU A 236 6.38 -15.25 8.65
CA LEU A 236 5.28 -16.11 9.13
C LEU A 236 3.89 -15.49 8.95
N LEU A 237 3.79 -14.29 8.38
CA LEU A 237 2.51 -13.63 8.12
C LEU A 237 1.69 -14.45 7.12
N GLN A 238 0.84 -15.33 7.63
CA GLN A 238 -0.24 -16.00 6.94
C GLN A 238 -1.55 -15.34 7.39
N PHE A 239 -2.15 -14.52 6.54
CA PHE A 239 -3.55 -14.14 6.73
C PHE A 239 -4.39 -15.07 5.87
N SER A 240 -5.11 -15.98 6.53
CA SER A 240 -6.15 -16.78 5.87
C SER A 240 -7.34 -15.85 5.63
N PHE A 241 -7.65 -15.61 4.37
CA PHE A 241 -8.92 -14.99 3.99
C PHE A 241 -9.86 -16.12 3.61
N ALA A 242 -10.81 -16.44 4.49
CA ALA A 242 -11.97 -17.21 4.09
C ALA A 242 -12.74 -16.36 3.06
N ALA A 243 -12.96 -16.92 1.87
CA ALA A 243 -13.80 -16.32 0.86
C ALA A 243 -15.21 -16.12 1.44
N GLY A 244 -15.61 -14.87 1.74
CA GLY A 244 -16.91 -14.60 2.33
C GLY A 244 -17.21 -13.14 2.65
N ASP A 245 -16.37 -12.46 3.43
CA ASP A 245 -16.73 -11.15 3.98
C ASP A 245 -15.74 -10.06 3.56
N LEU A 246 -16.06 -9.37 2.48
CA LEU A 246 -15.47 -8.07 2.11
C LEU A 246 -16.33 -6.95 2.69
N THR A 247 -16.28 -6.76 4.00
CA THR A 247 -16.70 -5.52 4.66
C THR A 247 -15.61 -5.10 5.65
N PHE A 248 -14.64 -4.34 5.16
CA PHE A 248 -13.70 -3.63 6.03
C PHE A 248 -14.30 -2.27 6.40
N GLU A 249 -15.07 -2.22 7.49
CA GLU A 249 -15.32 -0.96 8.19
C GLU A 249 -14.06 -0.58 8.98
N PHE A 250 -13.28 0.38 8.46
CA PHE A 250 -12.18 0.96 9.22
C PHE A 250 -12.66 2.19 10.00
N ALA A 251 -12.67 2.05 11.33
CA ALA A 251 -12.74 3.20 12.23
C ALA A 251 -11.44 4.02 12.13
N SER A 252 -11.55 5.30 11.84
CA SER A 252 -10.44 6.25 11.81
C SER A 252 -9.75 6.33 13.19
N ALA A 253 -8.43 6.12 13.25
CA ALA A 253 -7.65 6.30 14.47
C ALA A 253 -6.45 7.21 14.22
N LEU A 254 -6.56 8.47 14.64
CA LEU A 254 -5.42 9.38 14.76
C LEU A 254 -4.68 9.01 16.06
N ARG A 255 -3.54 8.33 15.98
CA ARG A 255 -2.73 7.99 17.17
C ARG A 255 -1.51 8.90 17.26
N LEU A 256 -1.66 10.03 17.94
CA LEU A 256 -0.54 10.87 18.37
C LEU A 256 0.06 10.24 19.63
N LYS A 257 1.27 9.68 19.54
CA LYS A 257 2.06 9.32 20.72
C LYS A 257 2.85 10.55 21.17
N SER A 258 2.35 11.28 22.16
CA SER A 258 3.15 12.24 22.93
C SER A 258 3.01 11.90 24.42
N HIS A 259 4.14 11.66 25.09
CA HIS A 259 4.19 11.50 26.55
C HIS A 259 3.92 12.86 27.22
N PHE A 260 2.66 13.21 27.44
CA PHE A 260 2.18 14.21 28.41
C PHE A 260 0.66 13.99 28.64
N GLU A 261 0.25 13.80 29.90
CA GLU A 261 -1.15 13.79 30.39
C GLU A 261 -1.64 15.22 30.70
N PRO A 262 -2.96 15.48 30.95
CA PRO A 262 -4.10 15.18 30.09
C PRO A 262 -4.96 16.45 29.89
N ALA A 263 -5.16 16.87 28.65
CA ALA A 263 -6.29 17.71 28.28
C ALA A 263 -6.59 17.51 26.80
N PHE A 264 -7.87 17.59 26.44
CA PHE A 264 -8.44 17.50 25.09
C PHE A 264 -8.92 16.10 24.64
N LEU A 265 -10.08 15.75 25.18
CA LEU A 265 -11.11 14.96 24.50
C LEU A 265 -11.72 15.79 23.36
N SER A 266 -11.84 15.19 22.18
CA SER A 266 -13.07 15.11 21.36
C SER A 266 -12.74 15.08 19.87
N LEU A 267 -12.94 13.91 19.24
CA LEU A 267 -13.49 13.76 17.89
C LEU A 267 -13.74 12.26 17.63
N THR A 268 -14.78 11.73 18.27
CA THR A 268 -15.37 10.44 17.90
C THR A 268 -16.88 10.49 18.13
N ARG A 269 -17.64 10.65 17.03
CA ARG A 269 -19.00 10.15 16.81
C ARG A 269 -19.35 10.46 15.35
N ILE A 270 -19.71 9.47 14.53
CA ILE A 270 -21.07 9.07 14.11
C ILE A 270 -20.80 7.81 13.23
N LEU A 271 -21.35 6.60 13.41
CA LEU A 271 -22.74 6.13 13.55
C LEU A 271 -22.84 4.86 14.42
N SER A 272 -23.82 4.84 15.32
CA SER A 272 -24.56 3.63 15.69
C SER A 272 -26.03 4.01 15.74
N SER A 273 -26.81 3.48 14.79
CA SER A 273 -28.27 3.28 14.78
C SER A 273 -28.65 2.95 13.33
N LYS A 274 -29.49 2.00 12.97
CA LYS A 274 -30.46 1.18 13.69
C LYS A 274 -30.76 0.02 12.73
N ILE A 275 -30.65 -1.21 13.21
CA ILE A 275 -31.33 -2.35 12.58
C ILE A 275 -32.82 -2.08 12.75
N HIS A 276 -33.51 -1.69 11.68
CA HIS A 276 -34.97 -1.72 11.65
C HIS A 276 -35.44 -3.17 11.46
N LYS A 277 -35.54 -3.89 12.58
CA LYS A 277 -36.60 -4.90 12.75
C LYS A 277 -37.88 -4.13 13.03
N ASN A 278 -38.80 -4.10 12.06
CA ASN A 278 -40.26 -4.10 12.20
C ASN A 278 -40.89 -3.63 10.89
N CYS A 279 -41.14 -4.56 9.97
CA CYS A 279 -42.13 -4.37 8.90
C CYS A 279 -43.39 -5.15 9.30
N PRO A 280 -44.48 -4.50 9.78
CA PRO A 280 -45.72 -5.18 10.10
C PRO A 280 -46.67 -5.05 8.91
N ARG A 281 -46.52 -5.91 7.89
CA ARG A 281 -47.57 -6.28 6.91
C ARG A 281 -47.00 -7.16 5.80
N CYS A 282 -46.80 -8.44 6.09
CA CYS A 282 -46.88 -9.52 5.10
C CYS A 282 -47.44 -10.73 5.84
N LYS A 283 -48.75 -10.96 5.74
CA LYS A 283 -49.32 -12.29 6.01
C LYS A 283 -49.01 -13.17 4.80
N PRO A 284 -48.80 -14.48 5.00
CA PRO A 284 -48.55 -15.40 3.91
C PRO A 284 -49.89 -15.81 3.31
N ASP A 285 -50.13 -15.52 2.04
CA ASP A 285 -51.11 -16.24 1.24
C ASP A 285 -50.53 -16.47 -0.15
N GLY A 286 -50.78 -17.68 -0.64
CA GLY A 286 -50.11 -18.27 -1.78
C GLY A 286 -50.59 -17.77 -3.13
N TYR A 287 -49.96 -18.36 -4.13
CA TYR A 287 -50.26 -18.29 -5.56
C TYR A 287 -49.85 -17.02 -6.32
N ALA A 288 -48.81 -17.25 -7.12
CA ALA A 288 -48.74 -17.00 -8.56
C ALA A 288 -48.84 -15.55 -9.12
N HIS A 289 -47.84 -15.28 -9.96
CA HIS A 289 -47.78 -14.33 -11.07
C HIS A 289 -47.49 -12.85 -10.78
N THR A 290 -46.33 -12.45 -11.32
CA THR A 290 -46.01 -11.19 -12.02
C THR A 290 -46.51 -9.88 -11.39
N HIS A 291 -45.59 -9.08 -10.87
CA HIS A 291 -45.24 -7.80 -11.48
C HIS A 291 -44.02 -7.18 -10.77
N THR A 292 -43.25 -6.46 -11.57
CA THR A 292 -42.08 -5.65 -11.24
C THR A 292 -42.30 -4.68 -10.09
N CYS A 293 -41.46 -4.75 -9.05
CA CYS A 293 -41.17 -3.62 -8.16
C CYS A 293 -39.74 -3.16 -8.42
N SER A 294 -39.59 -1.96 -8.96
CA SER A 294 -38.33 -1.25 -9.04
C SER A 294 -37.95 -0.74 -7.64
N CYS A 295 -36.72 -1.02 -7.23
CA CYS A 295 -35.95 -0.26 -6.26
C CYS A 295 -34.63 0.09 -6.92
#